data_AF-A0A7C4KS05-F1
#
_entry.id   AF-A0A7C4KS05-F1
#
_cell.length_a   1.000
_cell.length_b   1.000
_cell.length_c   1.000
_cell.angle_alpha   90.00
_cell.angle_beta   90.00
_cell.angle_gamma   90.00
#
_symmetry.space_group_name_H-M   'P 1'
#
loop_
_entity.id
_entity.type
_entity.pdbx_description
1 polymer ?
#
loop_
_entity_poly.entity_id
_entity_poly.type
_entity_poly.pdbx_seq_one_letter_code
_entity_poly.pdbx_strand_id
1 'polypeptide(L)'
;MALRFLVMGVEATVAGMFREEVRDGEEIVLGRGDDAHIVLPDPSVSRRHCRVTLNAEGPRLEDLGSRLGTRLNGAALIPAEAVPLREGDEIVLGGFRVVFAGAEREAAGQTRALEAALSAFLSQPEESAGKTFLLIENGPDAGRRIEFPNEGTLRVGRGRECEIRLDDARISRLHARLRVGRDDVWLEDAGSRNGTFVGERRIHKAVRLSRRDQVRLGRVRMRLCRPGASLDLGALLLWRGARGRRIQWPTLVLLLAGCAGLVAAATW
;
A
#
# COMPACT_ATOMS: atom_id res chain seq x y z
N MET A 1 -5.47 5.64 -26.96
CA MET A 1 -5.87 4.33 -26.39
C MET A 1 -6.17 4.56 -24.91
N ALA A 2 -7.10 3.84 -24.30
CA ALA A 2 -7.34 3.99 -22.86
C ALA A 2 -6.65 2.86 -22.10
N LEU A 3 -5.78 3.21 -21.16
CA LEU A 3 -5.13 2.28 -20.24
C LEU A 3 -5.91 2.27 -18.93
N ARG A 4 -6.14 1.07 -18.39
CA ARG A 4 -6.90 0.89 -17.16
C ARG A 4 -6.06 0.25 -16.07
N PHE A 5 -6.23 0.75 -14.86
CA PHE A 5 -5.48 0.30 -13.69
C PHE A 5 -6.45 0.08 -12.54
N LEU A 6 -6.36 -1.07 -11.88
CA LEU A 6 -7.00 -1.31 -10.59
C LEU A 6 -5.92 -1.13 -9.52
N VAL A 7 -6.06 -0.11 -8.69
CA VAL A 7 -5.11 0.21 -7.62
C VAL A 7 -5.67 -0.29 -6.30
N MET A 8 -4.86 -1.06 -5.60
CA MET A 8 -5.13 -1.60 -4.27
C MET A 8 -4.00 -1.15 -3.34
N GLY A 9 -4.33 -0.36 -2.32
CA GLY A 9 -3.39 0.11 -1.30
C GLY A 9 -3.42 -0.73 -0.03
N VAL A 10 -2.31 -0.71 0.71
CA VAL A 10 -2.23 -1.19 2.11
C VAL A 10 -3.05 -0.34 3.09
N GLU A 11 -3.48 0.86 2.66
CA GLU A 11 -4.47 1.67 3.36
C GLU A 11 -5.73 1.83 2.51
N ALA A 12 -6.88 1.81 3.19
CA ALA A 12 -8.21 2.04 2.63
C ALA A 12 -8.37 3.36 1.84
N THR A 13 -7.37 4.25 1.89
CA THR A 13 -7.43 5.61 1.36
C THR A 13 -7.36 5.67 -0.17
N VAL A 14 -6.81 4.66 -0.85
CA VAL A 14 -6.55 4.70 -2.31
C VAL A 14 -6.81 3.33 -2.96
N ALA A 15 -7.97 2.75 -2.66
CA ALA A 15 -8.51 1.65 -3.46
C ALA A 15 -9.38 2.26 -4.58
N GLY A 16 -9.09 1.98 -5.84
CA GLY A 16 -9.83 2.60 -6.94
C GLY A 16 -9.44 2.10 -8.32
N MET A 17 -10.36 2.25 -9.26
CA MET A 17 -10.11 1.98 -10.67
C MET A 17 -9.83 3.29 -11.40
N PHE A 18 -8.68 3.35 -12.09
CA PHE A 18 -8.22 4.49 -12.86
C PHE A 18 -8.29 4.17 -14.34
N ARG A 19 -8.69 5.15 -15.15
CA ARG A 19 -8.72 5.08 -16.60
C ARG A 19 -8.04 6.33 -17.14
N GLU A 20 -6.91 6.13 -17.79
CA GLU A 20 -6.11 7.20 -18.37
C GLU A 20 -6.06 7.04 -19.88
N GLU A 21 -6.32 8.14 -20.59
CA GLU A 21 -6.18 8.17 -22.04
C GLU A 21 -4.72 8.50 -22.38
N VAL A 22 -4.09 7.63 -23.15
CA VAL A 22 -2.70 7.80 -23.58
C VAL A 22 -2.62 7.71 -25.11
N ARG A 23 -1.87 8.62 -25.72
CA ARG A 23 -1.52 8.57 -27.15
C ARG A 23 -0.17 7.87 -27.34
N ASP A 24 0.14 7.54 -28.58
CA ASP A 24 1.43 6.96 -28.93
C ASP A 24 2.56 7.95 -28.59
N GLY A 25 3.57 7.48 -27.85
CA GLY A 25 4.66 8.32 -27.33
C GLY A 25 4.32 9.12 -26.05
N GLU A 26 3.08 9.06 -25.55
CA GLU A 26 2.73 9.61 -24.23
C GLU A 26 2.99 8.58 -23.11
N GLU A 27 3.15 9.08 -21.89
CA GLU A 27 3.41 8.28 -20.69
C GLU A 27 2.36 8.53 -19.61
N ILE A 28 2.05 7.48 -18.86
CA ILE A 28 1.29 7.54 -17.62
C ILE A 28 2.26 7.30 -16.48
N VAL A 29 2.41 8.27 -15.59
CA VAL A 29 3.28 8.18 -14.42
C VAL A 29 2.49 7.74 -13.20
N LEU A 30 2.95 6.71 -12.52
CA LEU A 30 2.46 6.29 -11.21
C LEU A 30 3.46 6.76 -10.14
N GLY A 31 2.98 7.39 -9.08
CA GLY A 31 3.86 7.92 -8.05
C GLY A 31 3.14 8.72 -6.98
N ARG A 32 3.87 9.17 -5.95
CA ARG A 32 3.28 9.98 -4.87
C ARG A 32 3.26 11.49 -5.15
N GLY A 33 3.91 11.92 -6.22
CA GLY A 33 3.99 13.32 -6.61
C GLY A 33 2.67 13.80 -7.18
N ASP A 34 2.46 15.11 -7.13
CA ASP A 34 1.37 15.81 -7.81
C ASP A 34 1.55 15.88 -9.33
N ASP A 35 2.76 15.56 -9.80
CA ASP A 35 3.13 15.37 -11.20
C ASP A 35 2.85 13.94 -11.73
N ALA A 36 2.36 13.03 -10.87
CA ALA A 36 1.91 11.71 -11.28
C ALA A 36 0.48 11.74 -11.83
N HIS A 37 0.21 10.90 -12.82
CA HIS A 37 -1.13 10.72 -13.38
C HIS A 37 -1.99 9.87 -12.43
N ILE A 38 -1.42 8.79 -11.92
CA ILE A 38 -2.02 7.98 -10.84
C ILE A 38 -1.27 8.29 -9.56
N VAL A 39 -1.89 9.12 -8.73
CA VAL A 39 -1.31 9.58 -7.47
C VAL A 39 -1.52 8.54 -6.37
N LEU A 40 -0.41 8.03 -5.85
CA LEU A 40 -0.34 7.07 -4.74
C LEU A 40 0.34 7.77 -3.55
N PRO A 41 -0.41 8.52 -2.73
CA PRO A 41 0.11 9.43 -1.70
C PRO A 41 0.69 8.70 -0.48
N ASP A 42 1.75 7.93 -0.69
CA ASP A 42 2.43 7.16 0.34
C ASP A 42 3.96 7.34 0.28
N PRO A 43 4.65 7.50 1.43
CA PRO A 43 6.10 7.67 1.46
C PRO A 43 6.93 6.51 0.91
N SER A 44 6.38 5.28 0.86
CA SER A 44 7.02 4.13 0.24
C SER A 44 7.05 4.22 -1.30
N VAL A 45 6.26 5.13 -1.87
CA VAL A 45 6.21 5.39 -3.30
C VAL A 45 7.09 6.62 -3.64
N SER A 46 7.89 6.55 -4.70
CA SER A 46 8.68 7.70 -5.18
C SER A 46 7.78 8.72 -5.88
N ARG A 47 8.20 9.99 -5.96
CA ARG A 47 7.37 11.06 -6.56
C ARG A 47 6.88 10.69 -7.96
N ARG A 48 7.82 10.29 -8.82
CA ARG A 48 7.59 9.54 -10.05
C ARG A 48 8.23 8.17 -9.82
N HIS A 49 7.43 7.12 -9.69
CA HIS A 49 7.90 5.79 -9.27
C HIS A 49 8.16 4.91 -10.48
N CYS A 50 7.13 4.72 -11.29
CA CYS A 50 7.22 4.03 -12.56
C CYS A 50 6.36 4.77 -13.58
N ARG A 51 6.60 4.48 -14.85
CA ARG A 51 5.76 4.96 -15.94
C ARG A 51 5.30 3.80 -16.81
N VAL A 52 4.15 4.00 -17.43
CA VAL A 52 3.65 3.17 -18.52
C VAL A 52 3.64 3.99 -19.79
N THR A 53 4.42 3.59 -20.78
CA THR A 53 4.44 4.19 -22.11
C THR A 53 3.65 3.33 -23.09
N LEU A 54 2.96 3.95 -24.03
CA LEU A 54 2.37 3.23 -25.16
C LEU A 54 3.27 3.42 -26.39
N ASN A 55 3.71 2.31 -26.99
CA ASN A 55 4.39 2.31 -28.28
C ASN A 55 3.68 1.39 -29.28
N ALA A 56 4.23 1.26 -30.49
CA ALA A 56 3.69 0.42 -31.56
C ALA A 56 3.52 -1.07 -31.17
N GLU A 57 4.32 -1.59 -30.23
CA GLU A 57 4.26 -2.97 -29.75
C GLU A 57 3.31 -3.16 -28.56
N GLY A 58 2.86 -2.06 -27.95
CA GLY A 58 1.90 -2.04 -26.86
C GLY A 58 2.39 -1.29 -25.62
N PRO A 59 1.68 -1.47 -24.48
CA PRO A 59 2.05 -0.85 -23.21
C PRO A 59 3.36 -1.44 -22.67
N ARG A 60 4.23 -0.56 -22.20
CA ARG A 60 5.48 -0.94 -21.53
C ARG A 60 5.61 -0.25 -20.19
N LEU A 61 6.05 -1.00 -19.20
CA LEU A 61 6.30 -0.52 -17.83
C LEU A 61 7.79 -0.30 -17.62
N GLU A 62 8.14 0.83 -17.01
CA GLU A 62 9.52 1.18 -16.68
C GLU A 62 9.59 1.74 -15.26
N ASP A 63 10.55 1.27 -14.47
CA ASP A 63 10.89 1.87 -13.17
C ASP A 63 11.76 3.11 -13.36
N LEU A 64 11.38 4.23 -12.75
CA LEU A 64 12.04 5.54 -12.92
C LEU A 64 13.17 5.79 -11.91
N GLY A 65 13.85 4.73 -11.45
CA GLY A 65 14.85 4.81 -10.40
C GLY A 65 14.21 4.99 -9.03
N SER A 66 13.13 4.25 -8.78
CA SER A 66 12.39 4.37 -7.53
C SER A 66 13.22 3.88 -6.32
N ARG A 67 13.01 4.50 -5.15
CA ARG A 67 13.79 4.19 -3.93
C ARG A 67 13.66 2.72 -3.47
N LEU A 68 12.49 2.11 -3.68
CA LEU A 68 12.20 0.73 -3.24
C LEU A 68 12.10 -0.28 -4.40
N GLY A 69 12.28 0.19 -5.64
CA GLY A 69 12.07 -0.60 -6.84
C GLY A 69 10.59 -0.84 -7.16
N THR A 70 10.34 -1.08 -8.45
CA THR A 70 9.08 -1.62 -8.97
C THR A 70 9.21 -3.13 -9.15
N ARG A 71 8.16 -3.90 -8.82
CA ARG A 71 8.07 -5.31 -9.18
C ARG A 71 6.91 -5.56 -10.15
N LEU A 72 7.10 -6.48 -11.08
CA LEU A 72 6.09 -6.97 -12.00
C LEU A 72 5.92 -8.47 -11.78
N ASN A 73 4.72 -8.91 -11.43
CA ASN A 73 4.40 -10.32 -11.14
C ASN A 73 5.40 -10.97 -10.15
N GLY A 74 5.82 -10.20 -9.14
CA GLY A 74 6.78 -10.62 -8.11
C GLY A 74 8.26 -10.43 -8.47
N ALA A 75 8.61 -10.28 -9.75
CA ALA A 75 9.98 -10.03 -10.19
C ALA A 75 10.35 -8.54 -10.12
N ALA A 76 11.51 -8.20 -9.57
CA ALA A 76 11.99 -6.82 -9.54
C ALA A 76 12.42 -6.36 -10.94
N LEU A 77 11.99 -5.17 -11.35
CA LEU A 77 12.42 -4.56 -12.60
C LEU A 77 13.82 -3.98 -12.46
N ILE A 78 14.55 -3.96 -13.57
CA ILE A 78 15.79 -3.20 -13.70
C ILE A 78 15.40 -1.72 -13.93
N PRO A 79 15.93 -0.77 -13.14
CA PRO A 79 15.64 0.65 -13.34
C PRO A 79 15.98 1.12 -14.75
N ALA A 80 15.13 1.98 -15.32
CA ALA A 80 15.21 2.51 -16.68
C ALA A 80 15.13 1.47 -17.82
N GLU A 81 14.78 0.21 -17.52
CA GLU A 81 14.50 -0.81 -18.53
C GLU A 81 13.00 -1.02 -18.70
N ALA A 82 12.49 -0.75 -19.90
CA ALA A 82 11.07 -0.85 -20.21
C ALA A 82 10.66 -2.28 -20.61
N VAL A 83 9.84 -2.93 -19.78
CA VAL A 83 9.34 -4.29 -20.02
C VAL A 83 7.90 -4.27 -20.58
N PRO A 84 7.50 -5.26 -21.40
CA PRO A 84 6.12 -5.38 -21.86
C PRO A 84 5.14 -5.51 -20.67
N LEU A 85 4.00 -4.83 -20.75
CA LEU A 85 2.93 -4.88 -19.75
C LEU A 85 1.65 -5.45 -20.37
N ARG A 86 1.13 -6.53 -19.78
CA ARG A 86 -0.01 -7.31 -20.28
C ARG A 86 -1.20 -7.23 -19.32
N GLU A 87 -2.40 -7.34 -19.88
CA GLU A 87 -3.62 -7.39 -19.06
C GLU A 87 -3.54 -8.49 -18.00
N GLY A 88 -3.90 -8.14 -16.77
CA GLY A 88 -3.79 -8.99 -15.59
C GLY A 88 -2.46 -8.86 -14.85
N ASP A 89 -1.44 -8.22 -15.43
CA ASP A 89 -0.14 -8.06 -14.78
C ASP A 89 -0.25 -7.26 -13.49
N GLU A 90 0.44 -7.74 -12.46
CA GLU A 90 0.52 -7.14 -11.15
C GLU A 90 1.78 -6.30 -11.00
N ILE A 91 1.61 -5.01 -10.78
CA ILE A 91 2.68 -4.05 -10.50
C ILE A 91 2.69 -3.77 -9.00
N VAL A 92 3.81 -4.01 -8.34
CA VAL A 92 4.00 -3.66 -6.92
C VAL A 92 4.96 -2.49 -6.82
N LEU A 93 4.51 -1.42 -6.16
CA LEU A 93 5.32 -0.24 -5.86
C LEU A 93 5.08 0.21 -4.42
N GLY A 94 6.11 0.12 -3.59
CA GLY A 94 5.98 0.37 -2.16
C GLY A 94 4.98 -0.60 -1.50
N GLY A 95 3.93 -0.05 -0.88
CA GLY A 95 2.79 -0.79 -0.32
C GLY A 95 1.61 -0.98 -1.27
N PHE A 96 1.71 -0.59 -2.54
CA PHE A 96 0.59 -0.68 -3.48
C PHE A 96 0.73 -1.88 -4.40
N ARG A 97 -0.40 -2.53 -4.65
CA ARG A 97 -0.59 -3.50 -5.73
C ARG A 97 -1.47 -2.84 -6.79
N VAL A 98 -0.96 -2.72 -8.01
CA VAL A 98 -1.66 -2.13 -9.14
C VAL A 98 -1.79 -3.19 -10.22
N VAL A 99 -3.01 -3.59 -10.54
CA VAL A 99 -3.28 -4.54 -11.62
C VAL A 99 -3.53 -3.76 -12.89
N PHE A 100 -2.80 -4.08 -13.95
CA PHE A 100 -3.07 -3.53 -15.27
C PHE A 100 -4.26 -4.25 -15.90
N ALA A 101 -5.38 -3.56 -16.05
CA ALA A 101 -6.64 -4.12 -16.53
C ALA A 101 -6.79 -4.06 -18.06
N GLY A 102 -5.66 -3.91 -18.77
CA GLY A 102 -5.60 -3.94 -20.21
C GLY A 102 -5.67 -2.56 -20.87
N ALA A 103 -5.44 -2.59 -22.17
CA ALA A 103 -5.48 -1.44 -23.05
C ALA A 103 -6.64 -1.63 -24.02
N GLU A 104 -7.71 -0.85 -23.87
CA GLU A 104 -8.85 -0.97 -24.77
C GLU A 104 -8.65 -0.15 -26.04
N ARG A 105 -8.86 -0.82 -27.18
CA ARG A 105 -9.57 -0.23 -28.34
C ARG A 105 -11.04 -0.63 -28.14
N GLU A 106 -11.93 0.34 -27.98
CA GLU A 106 -13.34 0.18 -27.56
C GLU A 106 -14.04 -1.13 -28.01
N ALA A 107 -14.51 -1.96 -27.04
CA ALA A 107 -15.82 -2.66 -27.07
C ALA A 107 -16.02 -3.66 -25.88
N ALA A 108 -16.99 -3.34 -25.01
CA ALA A 108 -18.02 -4.21 -24.42
C ALA A 108 -17.71 -5.60 -23.79
N GLY A 109 -16.47 -5.92 -23.38
CA GLY A 109 -16.13 -7.23 -22.76
C GLY A 109 -15.91 -7.24 -21.23
N GLN A 110 -16.09 -6.10 -20.56
CA GLN A 110 -15.36 -5.70 -19.34
C GLN A 110 -15.70 -6.43 -18.01
N THR A 111 -16.67 -7.34 -17.95
CA THR A 111 -17.11 -7.92 -16.66
C THR A 111 -16.28 -9.15 -16.24
N ARG A 112 -15.92 -10.03 -17.17
CA ARG A 112 -15.29 -11.33 -16.84
C ARG A 112 -13.83 -11.22 -16.38
N ALA A 113 -13.04 -10.34 -16.99
CA ALA A 113 -11.63 -10.17 -16.63
C ALA A 113 -11.48 -9.56 -15.23
N LEU A 114 -12.35 -8.60 -14.89
CA LEU A 114 -12.41 -8.00 -13.56
C LEU A 114 -12.88 -9.01 -12.51
N GLU A 115 -13.89 -9.82 -12.83
CA GLU A 115 -14.34 -10.91 -11.95
C GLU A 115 -13.24 -11.95 -11.71
N ALA A 116 -12.50 -12.35 -12.73
CA ALA A 116 -11.40 -13.30 -12.61
C ALA A 116 -10.23 -12.72 -11.77
N ALA A 117 -9.84 -11.46 -12.01
CA ALA A 117 -8.78 -10.81 -11.26
C ALA A 117 -9.16 -10.59 -9.78
N LEU A 118 -10.40 -10.18 -9.52
CA LEU A 118 -10.91 -10.01 -8.16
C LEU A 118 -11.03 -11.36 -7.44
N SER A 119 -11.54 -12.40 -8.12
CA SER A 119 -11.61 -13.75 -7.56
C SER A 119 -10.23 -14.31 -7.26
N ALA A 120 -9.27 -14.20 -8.17
CA ALA A 120 -7.90 -14.66 -7.96
C ALA A 120 -7.27 -13.96 -6.74
N PHE A 121 -7.47 -12.65 -6.61
CA PHE A 121 -6.99 -11.87 -5.46
C PHE A 121 -7.62 -12.29 -4.14
N LEU A 122 -8.94 -12.51 -4.11
CA LEU A 122 -9.68 -12.94 -2.91
C LEU A 122 -9.43 -14.42 -2.55
N SER A 123 -8.97 -15.24 -3.51
CA SER A 123 -8.67 -16.66 -3.31
C SER A 123 -7.20 -16.96 -3.00
N GLN A 124 -6.33 -15.96 -2.90
CA GLN A 124 -4.95 -16.19 -2.44
C GLN A 124 -4.97 -16.51 -0.93
N PRO A 125 -4.36 -17.63 -0.48
CA PRO A 125 -4.26 -17.94 0.94
C PRO A 125 -3.48 -16.82 1.66
N GLU A 126 -3.94 -16.46 2.86
CA GLU A 126 -3.37 -15.39 3.69
C GLU A 126 -1.87 -15.55 3.98
N GLU A 127 -1.27 -16.70 3.68
CA GLU A 127 0.17 -16.96 3.82
C GLU A 127 1.07 -16.09 2.92
N SER A 128 0.55 -15.39 1.92
CA SER A 128 1.31 -14.34 1.19
C SER A 128 1.07 -12.91 1.71
N ALA A 129 0.19 -12.73 2.70
CA ALA A 129 0.18 -11.52 3.49
C ALA A 129 1.52 -11.51 4.26
N GLY A 130 2.39 -10.54 3.97
CA GLY A 130 3.73 -10.49 4.58
C GLY A 130 3.73 -10.54 6.12
N LYS A 131 4.88 -10.32 6.76
CA LYS A 131 4.85 -10.12 8.22
C LYS A 131 4.35 -8.71 8.54
N THR A 132 3.68 -8.54 9.68
CA THR A 132 3.41 -7.21 10.23
C THR A 132 4.75 -6.46 10.38
N PHE A 133 4.81 -5.22 9.93
CA PHE A 133 6.02 -4.40 9.95
C PHE A 133 5.74 -2.97 10.40
N LEU A 134 6.77 -2.29 10.90
CA LEU A 134 6.75 -0.83 11.07
C LEU A 134 7.37 -0.15 9.86
N LEU A 135 6.68 0.86 9.33
CA LEU A 135 7.21 1.76 8.32
C LEU A 135 7.65 3.07 8.98
N ILE A 136 8.90 3.46 8.80
CA ILE A 136 9.35 4.81 9.17
C ILE A 136 8.84 5.78 8.11
N GLU A 137 8.10 6.81 8.47
CA GLU A 137 7.44 7.71 7.51
C GLU A 137 8.29 8.93 7.16
N ASN A 138 9.19 9.35 8.05
CA ASN A 138 9.98 10.57 7.90
C ASN A 138 11.36 10.46 8.58
N GLY A 139 12.24 11.42 8.26
CA GLY A 139 13.61 11.45 8.74
C GLY A 139 14.59 10.73 7.80
N PRO A 140 15.88 10.63 8.17
CA PRO A 140 16.91 10.01 7.33
C PRO A 140 16.64 8.53 7.03
N ASP A 141 15.95 7.84 7.93
CA ASP A 141 15.55 6.43 7.76
C ASP A 141 14.17 6.28 7.10
N ALA A 142 13.63 7.32 6.45
CA ALA A 142 12.31 7.30 5.85
C ALA A 142 12.15 6.15 4.86
N GLY A 143 11.07 5.42 5.05
CA GLY A 143 10.64 4.26 4.28
C GLY A 143 11.50 3.01 4.49
N ARG A 144 12.32 2.96 5.54
CA ARG A 144 12.83 1.71 6.11
C ARG A 144 11.66 0.91 6.69
N ARG A 145 11.61 -0.38 6.33
CA ARG A 145 10.64 -1.35 6.85
C ARG A 145 11.31 -2.18 7.92
N ILE A 146 10.64 -2.31 9.06
CA ILE A 146 11.11 -3.10 10.19
C ILE A 146 10.14 -4.24 10.36
N GLU A 147 10.55 -5.41 9.92
CA GLU A 147 9.78 -6.63 10.12
C GLU A 147 9.73 -6.99 11.59
N PHE A 148 8.56 -7.39 12.07
CA PHE A 148 8.44 -7.91 13.41
C PHE A 148 8.85 -9.37 13.50
N PRO A 149 9.47 -9.78 14.62
CA PRO A 149 9.60 -11.19 14.95
C PRO A 149 8.20 -11.79 15.14
N ASN A 150 8.12 -13.13 15.13
CA ASN A 150 6.84 -13.82 15.36
C ASN A 150 6.26 -13.47 16.75
N GLU A 151 7.12 -13.44 17.78
CA GLU A 151 6.80 -12.98 19.13
C GLU A 151 8.06 -12.37 19.76
N GLY A 152 7.92 -11.47 20.73
CA GLY A 152 9.05 -10.96 21.52
C GLY A 152 8.94 -9.48 21.88
N THR A 153 10.05 -8.90 22.33
CA THR A 153 10.14 -7.47 22.64
C THR A 153 11.26 -6.82 21.82
N LEU A 154 10.93 -5.76 21.09
CA LEU A 154 11.90 -4.92 20.40
C LEU A 154 12.11 -3.62 21.17
N ARG A 155 13.37 -3.23 21.37
CA ARG A 155 13.74 -1.95 21.95
C ARG A 155 13.92 -0.93 20.84
N VAL A 156 13.34 0.24 21.06
CA VAL A 156 13.36 1.37 20.13
C VAL A 156 14.11 2.52 20.76
N GLY A 157 15.11 3.06 20.07
CA GLY A 157 15.89 4.17 20.59
C GLY A 157 17.10 4.51 19.72
N ARG A 158 17.89 5.49 20.14
CA ARG A 158 19.14 5.84 19.43
C ARG A 158 20.36 5.01 19.87
N GLY A 159 20.20 4.25 20.95
CA GLY A 159 21.24 3.41 21.52
C GLY A 159 21.64 2.27 20.60
N ARG A 160 22.86 1.75 20.78
CA ARG A 160 23.36 0.59 20.02
C ARG A 160 22.74 -0.72 20.48
N GLU A 161 22.19 -0.72 21.69
CA GLU A 161 21.49 -1.82 22.32
C GLU A 161 20.05 -2.04 21.80
N CYS A 162 19.54 -1.12 20.98
CA CYS A 162 18.17 -1.19 20.43
C CYS A 162 18.15 -1.95 19.11
N GLU A 163 17.24 -2.92 18.99
CA GLU A 163 16.97 -3.62 17.72
C GLU A 163 16.43 -2.65 16.67
N ILE A 164 15.60 -1.69 17.09
CA ILE A 164 15.14 -0.58 16.25
C ILE A 164 15.94 0.67 16.61
N ARG A 165 17.06 0.83 15.92
CA ARG A 165 17.91 2.01 16.06
C ARG A 165 17.45 3.15 15.16
N LEU A 166 17.20 4.31 15.77
CA LEU A 166 16.76 5.55 15.12
C LEU A 166 17.74 6.68 15.44
N ASP A 167 18.33 7.29 14.41
CA ASP A 167 19.34 8.34 14.60
C ASP A 167 18.71 9.74 14.71
N ASP A 168 18.15 10.03 15.88
CA ASP A 168 17.60 11.36 16.22
C ASP A 168 18.04 11.75 17.64
N ALA A 169 18.61 12.95 17.78
CA ALA A 169 19.10 13.48 19.06
C ALA A 169 18.00 13.66 20.12
N ARG A 170 16.74 13.80 19.71
CA ARG A 170 15.56 13.88 20.58
C ARG A 170 15.06 12.50 21.01
N ILE A 171 15.60 11.42 20.47
CA ILE A 171 15.26 10.07 20.90
C ILE A 171 16.23 9.65 22.03
N SER A 172 15.70 9.11 23.14
CA SER A 172 16.52 8.53 24.22
C SER A 172 17.28 7.29 23.73
N ARG A 173 18.38 6.91 24.42
CA ARG A 173 19.16 5.71 24.07
C ARG A 173 18.28 4.46 24.02
N LEU A 174 17.47 4.27 25.07
CA LEU A 174 16.28 3.46 25.09
C LEU A 174 15.07 4.41 25.23
N HIS A 175 14.17 4.42 24.26
CA HIS A 175 13.04 5.35 24.22
C HIS A 175 11.71 4.64 24.46
N ALA A 176 11.48 3.54 23.76
CA ALA A 176 10.25 2.79 23.86
C ALA A 176 10.52 1.28 23.70
N ARG A 177 9.55 0.46 24.08
CA ARG A 177 9.52 -0.97 23.85
C ARG A 177 8.27 -1.34 23.06
N LEU A 178 8.44 -2.22 22.10
CA LEU A 178 7.37 -2.84 21.35
C LEU A 178 7.29 -4.31 21.75
N ARG A 179 6.21 -4.70 22.41
CA ARG A 179 5.92 -6.11 22.68
C ARG A 179 5.06 -6.65 21.55
N VAL A 180 5.60 -7.59 20.79
CA VAL A 180 4.93 -8.27 19.69
C VAL A 180 4.42 -9.61 20.21
N GLY A 181 3.10 -9.77 20.23
CA GLY A 181 2.43 -11.06 20.37
C GLY A 181 1.99 -11.60 19.00
N ARG A 182 1.27 -12.72 19.00
CA ARG A 182 0.77 -13.34 17.75
C ARG A 182 -0.14 -12.42 16.96
N ASP A 183 -1.05 -11.72 17.65
CA ASP A 183 -2.12 -10.93 17.03
C ASP A 183 -2.12 -9.44 17.42
N ASP A 184 -1.22 -9.06 18.32
CA ASP A 184 -1.17 -7.74 18.93
C ASP A 184 0.23 -7.19 19.09
N VAL A 185 0.31 -5.86 19.09
CA VAL A 185 1.56 -5.12 19.25
C VAL A 185 1.30 -4.05 20.29
N TRP A 186 2.07 -4.05 21.36
CA TRP A 186 1.94 -3.07 22.44
C TRP A 186 3.15 -2.16 22.46
N LEU A 187 2.90 -0.86 22.54
CA LEU A 187 3.90 0.18 22.67
C LEU A 187 3.95 0.69 24.10
N GLU A 188 5.15 0.72 24.68
CA GLU A 188 5.42 1.21 26.02
C GLU A 188 6.54 2.25 25.99
N ASP A 189 6.36 3.40 26.64
CA ASP A 189 7.43 4.38 26.83
C ASP A 189 8.41 3.88 27.91
N ALA A 190 9.70 3.89 27.61
CA ALA A 190 10.73 3.36 28.50
C ALA A 190 11.36 4.44 29.40
N GLY A 191 10.59 5.46 29.79
CA GLY A 191 11.08 6.62 30.54
C GLY A 191 11.82 7.62 29.64
N SER A 192 11.30 7.85 28.44
CA SER A 192 11.94 8.72 27.46
C SER A 192 11.90 10.19 27.90
N ARG A 193 12.93 10.97 27.49
CA ARG A 193 13.02 12.39 27.86
C ARG A 193 11.90 13.22 27.23
N ASN A 194 11.60 12.96 25.97
CA ASN A 194 10.65 13.75 25.17
C ASN A 194 9.26 13.12 25.05
N GLY A 195 9.08 11.91 25.59
CA GLY A 195 7.82 11.17 25.52
C GLY A 195 7.61 10.42 24.22
N THR A 196 6.83 9.35 24.34
CA THR A 196 6.25 8.58 23.23
C THR A 196 4.82 9.02 22.97
N PHE A 197 4.44 9.11 21.69
CA PHE A 197 3.11 9.55 21.27
C PHE A 197 2.48 8.55 20.30
N VAL A 198 1.16 8.40 20.40
CA VAL A 198 0.32 7.69 19.43
C VAL A 198 -0.71 8.69 18.88
N GLY A 199 -0.64 8.96 17.58
CA GLY A 199 -1.20 10.17 16.97
C GLY A 199 -0.63 11.42 17.64
N GLU A 200 -1.52 12.31 18.06
CA GLU A 200 -1.13 13.53 18.80
C GLU A 200 -1.06 13.33 20.32
N ARG A 201 -1.44 12.15 20.84
CA ARG A 201 -1.55 11.92 22.28
C ARG A 201 -0.29 11.28 22.85
N ARG A 202 0.27 11.89 23.90
CA ARG A 202 1.35 11.29 24.69
C ARG A 202 0.82 10.08 25.45
N ILE A 203 1.54 8.96 25.41
CA ILE A 203 1.20 7.78 26.19
C ILE A 203 1.90 7.81 27.54
N HIS A 204 1.22 7.29 28.57
CA HIS A 204 1.75 7.19 29.95
C HIS A 204 1.75 5.74 30.48
N LYS A 205 1.04 4.84 29.79
CA LYS A 205 1.00 3.40 30.04
C LYS A 205 1.18 2.69 28.71
N ALA A 206 1.43 1.38 28.74
CA ALA A 206 1.47 0.57 27.53
C ALA A 206 0.12 0.68 26.76
N VAL A 207 0.19 0.86 25.46
CA VAL A 207 -0.98 0.99 24.56
C VAL A 207 -0.88 -0.05 23.45
N ARG A 208 -1.98 -0.75 23.19
CA ARG A 208 -2.11 -1.64 22.04
C ARG A 208 -2.18 -0.81 20.76
N LEU A 209 -1.27 -1.04 19.83
CA LEU A 209 -1.25 -0.40 18.52
C LEU A 209 -2.23 -1.06 17.56
N SER A 210 -2.99 -0.22 16.87
CA SER A 210 -3.89 -0.57 15.78
C SER A 210 -3.26 -0.25 14.41
N ARG A 211 -3.83 -0.80 13.33
CA ARG A 211 -3.33 -0.61 11.94
C ARG A 211 -3.24 0.87 11.50
N ARG A 212 -4.00 1.76 12.14
CA ARG A 212 -4.08 3.19 11.80
C ARG A 212 -3.24 4.06 12.73
N ASP A 213 -2.58 3.46 13.72
CA ASP A 213 -1.85 4.21 14.73
C ASP A 213 -0.51 4.67 14.18
N GLN A 214 -0.32 5.98 14.18
CA GLN A 214 0.96 6.61 13.93
C GLN A 214 1.69 6.79 15.26
N VAL A 215 2.87 6.21 15.40
CA VAL A 215 3.73 6.36 16.57
C VAL A 215 4.75 7.46 16.30
N ARG A 216 4.93 8.38 17.25
CA ARG A 216 5.92 9.44 17.16
C ARG A 216 6.89 9.41 18.34
N LEU A 217 8.18 9.35 18.02
CA LEU A 217 9.32 9.39 18.95
C LEU A 217 10.26 10.52 18.50
N GLY A 218 10.44 11.56 19.31
CA GLY A 218 11.20 12.73 18.85
C GLY A 218 10.56 13.35 17.60
N ARG A 219 11.31 13.43 16.49
CA ARG A 219 10.78 13.88 15.17
C ARG A 219 10.39 12.72 14.26
N VAL A 220 10.74 11.48 14.62
CA VAL A 220 10.46 10.29 13.82
C VAL A 220 9.02 9.87 14.03
N ARG A 221 8.31 9.66 12.92
CA ARG A 221 6.98 9.08 12.83
C ARG A 221 7.10 7.72 12.16
N MET A 222 6.36 6.75 12.70
CA MET A 222 6.31 5.41 12.17
C MET A 222 4.88 4.87 12.25
N ARG A 223 4.52 3.98 11.33
CA ARG A 223 3.18 3.41 11.25
C ARG A 223 3.24 1.90 11.31
N LEU A 224 2.29 1.31 12.03
CA LEU A 224 2.08 -0.14 12.06
C LEU A 224 1.37 -0.60 10.79
N CYS A 225 2.09 -1.30 9.92
CA CYS A 225 1.54 -1.90 8.71
C CYS A 225 1.35 -3.40 8.93
N ARG A 226 0.10 -3.84 8.95
CA ARG A 226 -0.23 -5.27 8.86
C ARG A 226 -0.59 -5.57 7.42
N PRO A 227 -0.08 -6.65 6.84
CA PRO A 227 -0.61 -7.14 5.58
C PRO A 227 -2.01 -7.75 5.83
N GLY A 228 -2.77 -7.81 4.75
CA GLY A 228 -4.21 -8.04 4.79
C GLY A 228 -4.91 -6.93 4.02
N ALA A 229 -5.50 -7.33 2.90
CA ALA A 229 -6.30 -6.48 2.05
C ALA A 229 -7.61 -6.13 2.77
N SER A 230 -7.71 -4.94 3.35
CA SER A 230 -9.02 -4.36 3.63
C SER A 230 -9.44 -3.59 2.40
N LEU A 231 -10.24 -4.21 1.53
CA LEU A 231 -11.09 -3.47 0.61
C LEU A 231 -12.06 -2.64 1.44
N ASP A 232 -11.87 -1.32 1.48
CA ASP A 232 -12.88 -0.42 2.02
C ASP A 232 -14.01 -0.31 0.99
N LEU A 233 -14.98 -1.19 1.10
CA LEU A 233 -16.18 -1.19 0.26
C LEU A 233 -16.96 0.12 0.40
N GLY A 234 -16.83 0.82 1.54
CA GLY A 234 -17.40 2.15 1.73
C GLY A 234 -16.76 3.22 0.84
N ALA A 235 -15.44 3.15 0.62
CA ALA A 235 -14.74 4.02 -0.32
C ALA A 235 -15.14 3.74 -1.79
N LEU A 236 -15.40 2.47 -2.13
CA LEU A 236 -15.96 2.08 -3.44
C LEU A 236 -17.42 2.54 -3.63
N LEU A 237 -18.21 2.59 -2.54
CA LEU A 237 -19.62 2.99 -2.55
C LEU A 237 -19.83 4.52 -2.51
N LEU A 238 -18.91 5.28 -1.91
CA LEU A 238 -19.01 6.73 -1.73
C LEU A 238 -18.36 7.54 -2.86
N TRP A 239 -17.71 6.90 -3.82
CA TRP A 239 -17.10 7.60 -4.95
C TRP A 239 -18.16 8.19 -5.88
N ARG A 240 -18.36 9.50 -5.77
CA ARG A 240 -18.97 10.35 -6.80
C ARG A 240 -17.86 10.81 -7.73
N GLY A 241 -17.81 10.24 -8.93
CA GLY A 241 -16.83 10.64 -9.95
C GLY A 241 -16.82 12.16 -10.18
N ALA A 242 -15.62 12.69 -10.44
CA ALA A 242 -15.33 14.12 -10.58
C ALA A 242 -16.06 14.85 -11.73
N ARG A 243 -17.03 14.23 -12.41
CA ARG A 243 -17.93 14.88 -13.38
C ARG A 243 -19.36 14.31 -13.35
N GLY A 244 -19.92 14.04 -12.17
CA GLY A 244 -21.37 14.03 -11.96
C GLY A 244 -22.20 13.08 -12.84
N ARG A 245 -21.71 11.89 -13.19
CA ARG A 245 -22.53 10.84 -13.83
C ARG A 245 -22.66 9.62 -12.93
N ARG A 246 -23.91 9.22 -12.68
CA ARG A 246 -24.31 8.06 -11.86
C ARG A 246 -23.69 6.78 -12.43
N ILE A 247 -23.07 5.99 -11.57
CA ILE A 247 -22.77 4.58 -11.83
C ILE A 247 -24.10 3.83 -11.91
N GLN A 248 -24.26 2.98 -12.92
CA GLN A 248 -25.45 2.13 -13.05
C GLN A 248 -25.35 0.96 -12.05
N TRP A 249 -26.49 0.65 -11.43
CA TRP A 249 -26.67 -0.34 -10.35
C TRP A 249 -26.02 -1.74 -10.53
N PRO A 250 -25.75 -2.29 -11.73
CA PRO A 250 -25.18 -3.64 -11.85
C PRO A 250 -23.76 -3.80 -11.27
N THR A 251 -22.94 -2.73 -11.28
CA THR A 251 -21.54 -2.79 -10.79
C THR A 251 -21.46 -2.87 -9.25
N LEU A 252 -22.51 -2.43 -8.55
CA LEU A 252 -22.59 -2.46 -7.08
C LEU A 252 -22.91 -3.86 -6.54
N VAL A 253 -23.70 -4.64 -7.30
CA VAL A 253 -24.19 -5.95 -6.88
C VAL A 253 -23.08 -7.01 -6.90
N LEU A 254 -22.13 -6.91 -7.83
CA LEU A 254 -20.98 -7.81 -7.90
C LEU A 254 -20.00 -7.64 -6.73
N LEU A 255 -19.87 -6.42 -6.18
CA LEU A 255 -19.06 -6.14 -4.99
C LEU A 255 -19.69 -6.67 -3.70
N LEU A 256 -21.02 -6.71 -3.62
CA LEU A 256 -21.75 -7.21 -2.44
C LEU A 256 -21.97 -8.73 -2.48
N ALA A 257 -22.19 -9.31 -3.66
CA ALA A 257 -22.39 -10.76 -3.81
C ALA A 257 -21.12 -11.57 -3.49
N GLY A 258 -19.93 -11.03 -3.78
CA GLY A 258 -18.66 -11.63 -3.37
C GLY A 258 -18.43 -11.65 -1.85
N CYS A 259 -19.03 -10.73 -1.10
CA CYS A 259 -18.97 -10.71 0.36
C CYS A 259 -20.00 -11.65 1.02
N ALA A 260 -21.15 -11.88 0.38
CA ALA A 260 -22.18 -12.77 0.93
C ALA A 260 -21.73 -14.24 0.99
N GLY A 261 -20.84 -14.67 0.09
CA GLY A 261 -20.26 -16.02 0.11
C GLY A 261 -19.33 -16.31 1.29
N LEU A 262 -18.80 -15.27 1.94
CA LEU A 262 -17.91 -15.40 3.11
C LEU A 262 -18.66 -15.41 4.45
N VAL A 263 -19.93 -14.96 4.51
CA VAL A 263 -20.73 -15.03 5.74
C VAL A 263 -21.34 -16.42 5.94
N ALA A 264 -21.61 -17.17 4.86
CA ALA A 264 -22.23 -18.50 4.95
C ALA A 264 -21.28 -19.62 5.39
N ALA A 265 -19.95 -19.41 5.34
CA ALA A 265 -18.95 -20.41 5.74
C ALA A 265 -18.50 -20.30 7.21
N ALA A 266 -19.02 -19.33 7.97
CA ALA A 266 -18.66 -19.09 9.37
C ALA A 266 -19.76 -19.49 10.38
N THR A 267 -20.82 -20.16 9.93
CA THR A 267 -21.81 -20.79 10.80
C THR A 267 -22.00 -22.23 10.34
N TRP A 268 -21.19 -23.15 10.87
CA TRP A 268 -21.53 -24.53 11.30
C TRP A 268 -20.31 -25.11 12.01
#